data_AF-A0A3D3NWD5-F1
#
_entry.id   AF-A0A3D3NWD5-F1
#
_cell.length_a   1.000
_cell.length_b   1.000
_cell.length_c   1.000
_cell.angle_alpha   90.00
_cell.angle_beta   90.00
_cell.angle_gamma   90.00
#
_symmetry.space_group_name_H-M   'P 1'
#
loop_
_entity.id
_entity.type
_entity.pdbx_description
1 polymer ?
#
loop_
_entity_poly.entity_id
_entity_poly.type
_entity_poly.pdbx_seq_one_letter_code
_entity_poly.pdbx_strand_id
1 'polypeptide(L)'
;MSAQVHHYTQADLVAALRGAGARAGDVVFVHASLGRLGYPERGRSMADACATALDALLEAVGPAGTVLVPTYTYSIGKGEIFDPAATPSTLGDFTEHVRQHPAALRSADPMLAVSGIGPEAADLLENLPRTCYGPGSLYERLEQRGAKLVMIGLGLFWATYRHYIEEKAGVPFRFKKRFTGVVRADGREGKQTWIYSCQIRQPNCAPDGVALEKMAREQGICVSAKIGRGEVCVTHCADYMRLGMAELAENPWLSAKGPPLTLDELIALEDARAGASPAALRSGFFSEGDLGAALSALSGQAPVGDLVTGMQFGDFIVPEKWTCLEAVIRARDGREMLSCRNDPRHVIPCSQPFEGEVSREELLRHLHVCERLEDGAPTAFLPTERDWGFACTREQLAAFQEESWQVIIRATAGFGRVSVGAPAKARE
;
A
#
# COMPACT_ATOMS: atom_id res chain seq x y z
N MET A 1 18.02 -49.66 -1.11
CA MET A 1 17.19 -48.53 -1.57
C MET A 1 16.81 -47.73 -0.34
N SER A 2 17.37 -46.53 -0.17
CA SER A 2 16.97 -45.65 0.93
C SER A 2 15.53 -45.21 0.64
N ALA A 3 14.59 -45.61 1.51
CA ALA A 3 13.20 -45.18 1.37
C ALA A 3 13.18 -43.65 1.32
N GLN A 4 12.60 -43.10 0.27
CA GLN A 4 12.54 -41.65 0.08
C GLN A 4 11.63 -41.08 1.16
N VAL A 5 12.23 -40.61 2.26
CA VAL A 5 11.50 -40.03 3.39
C VAL A 5 10.80 -38.76 2.90
N HIS A 6 9.49 -38.86 2.68
CA HIS A 6 8.58 -37.74 2.57
C HIS A 6 7.96 -37.48 3.94
N HIS A 7 7.39 -36.29 4.14
CA HIS A 7 6.80 -35.86 5.41
C HIS A 7 5.28 -35.90 5.37
N TYR A 8 4.69 -35.78 4.19
CA TYR A 8 3.25 -35.79 3.99
C TYR A 8 2.91 -36.18 2.55
N THR A 9 1.68 -36.67 2.35
CA THR A 9 1.05 -36.89 1.05
C THR A 9 0.05 -35.78 0.74
N GLN A 10 -0.46 -35.72 -0.50
CA GLN A 10 -1.58 -34.85 -0.86
C GLN A 10 -2.81 -35.17 0.01
N ALA A 11 -3.10 -36.46 0.22
CA ALA A 11 -4.24 -36.91 1.02
C ALA A 11 -4.13 -36.46 2.49
N ASP A 12 -2.92 -36.48 3.06
CA ASP A 12 -2.68 -35.95 4.41
C ASP A 12 -2.99 -34.45 4.49
N LEU A 13 -2.60 -33.67 3.47
CA LEU A 13 -2.87 -32.23 3.43
C LEU A 13 -4.37 -31.95 3.25
N VAL A 14 -5.07 -32.70 2.40
CA VAL A 14 -6.54 -32.61 2.27
C VAL A 14 -7.22 -32.94 3.60
N ALA A 15 -6.80 -34.01 4.27
CA ALA A 15 -7.33 -34.41 5.57
C ALA A 15 -7.07 -33.34 6.64
N ALA A 16 -5.87 -32.73 6.65
CA ALA A 16 -5.54 -31.65 7.57
C ALA A 16 -6.37 -30.38 7.31
N LEU A 17 -6.53 -29.97 6.04
CA LEU A 17 -7.36 -28.83 5.66
C LEU A 17 -8.82 -29.03 6.12
N ARG A 18 -9.38 -30.21 5.86
CA ARG A 18 -10.74 -30.56 6.30
C ARG A 18 -10.84 -30.70 7.82
N GLY A 19 -9.84 -31.29 8.47
CA GLY A 19 -9.75 -31.37 9.93
C GLY A 19 -9.71 -29.99 10.60
N ALA A 20 -9.07 -29.03 9.96
CA ALA A 20 -9.00 -27.65 10.44
C ALA A 20 -10.25 -26.81 10.12
N GLY A 21 -11.14 -27.25 9.21
CA GLY A 21 -12.43 -26.58 8.98
C GLY A 21 -12.75 -26.20 7.53
N ALA A 22 -11.86 -26.50 6.57
CA ALA A 22 -12.18 -26.38 5.15
C ALA A 22 -13.25 -27.40 4.74
N ARG A 23 -14.17 -27.01 3.86
CA ARG A 23 -15.31 -27.79 3.39
C ARG A 23 -15.45 -27.64 1.89
N ALA A 24 -16.15 -28.61 1.28
CA ALA A 24 -16.49 -28.52 -0.13
C ALA A 24 -17.40 -27.30 -0.38
N GLY A 25 -17.15 -26.57 -1.47
CA GLY A 25 -17.84 -25.33 -1.82
C GLY A 25 -17.29 -24.07 -1.18
N ASP A 26 -16.29 -24.16 -0.28
CA ASP A 26 -15.74 -22.97 0.37
C ASP A 26 -14.99 -22.06 -0.64
N VAL A 27 -15.09 -20.75 -0.41
CA VAL A 27 -14.11 -19.78 -0.88
C VAL A 27 -13.00 -19.68 0.16
N VAL A 28 -11.76 -19.99 -0.22
CA VAL A 28 -10.59 -19.94 0.68
C VAL A 28 -9.55 -18.94 0.20
N PHE A 29 -9.07 -18.08 1.09
CA PHE A 29 -7.96 -17.17 0.84
C PHE A 29 -6.71 -17.66 1.59
N VAL A 30 -5.69 -18.04 0.83
CA VAL A 30 -4.61 -18.91 1.31
C VAL A 30 -3.28 -18.16 1.38
N HIS A 31 -2.62 -18.23 2.53
CA HIS A 31 -1.23 -17.84 2.71
C HIS A 31 -0.39 -19.08 3.04
N ALA A 32 0.74 -19.26 2.37
CA ALA A 32 1.52 -20.49 2.51
C ALA A 32 3.03 -20.24 2.64
N SER A 33 3.66 -21.01 3.51
CA SER A 33 5.11 -21.20 3.60
C SER A 33 5.42 -22.69 3.54
N LEU A 34 5.34 -23.26 2.34
CA LEU A 34 5.38 -24.71 2.10
C LEU A 34 6.64 -25.40 2.62
N GLY A 35 7.79 -24.71 2.60
CA GLY A 35 9.04 -25.25 3.16
C GLY A 35 8.95 -25.65 4.64
N ARG A 36 8.00 -25.08 5.40
CA ARG A 36 7.77 -25.44 6.82
C ARG A 36 7.05 -26.77 7.00
N LEU A 37 6.41 -27.31 5.96
CA LEU A 37 5.79 -28.64 6.02
C LEU A 37 6.81 -29.77 5.78
N GLY A 38 7.97 -29.45 5.19
CA GLY A 38 8.91 -30.44 4.68
C GLY A 38 8.57 -30.87 3.25
N TYR A 39 9.06 -32.04 2.85
CA TYR A 39 8.88 -32.58 1.50
C TYR A 39 7.60 -33.40 1.34
N PRO A 40 6.79 -33.15 0.29
CA PRO A 40 5.67 -34.03 -0.06
C PRO A 40 6.17 -35.36 -0.64
N GLU A 41 5.29 -36.36 -0.74
CA GLU A 41 5.55 -37.61 -1.45
C GLU A 41 5.88 -37.39 -2.93
N ARG A 42 5.24 -36.40 -3.56
CA ARG A 42 5.41 -36.04 -4.98
C ARG A 42 6.88 -35.77 -5.35
N GLY A 43 7.67 -35.25 -4.42
CA GLY A 43 9.07 -34.96 -4.65
C GLY A 43 9.67 -33.98 -3.64
N ARG A 44 10.90 -33.55 -3.90
CA ARG A 44 11.67 -32.69 -2.99
C ARG A 44 11.89 -31.27 -3.51
N SER A 45 11.38 -30.95 -4.71
CA SER A 45 11.49 -29.60 -5.26
C SER A 45 10.40 -28.69 -4.71
N MET A 46 10.62 -27.38 -4.78
CA MET A 46 9.57 -26.40 -4.46
C MET A 46 8.40 -26.50 -5.44
N ALA A 47 8.65 -26.85 -6.70
CA ALA A 47 7.60 -27.09 -7.69
C ALA A 47 6.69 -28.25 -7.28
N ASP A 48 7.25 -29.35 -6.77
CA ASP A 48 6.48 -30.49 -6.25
C ASP A 48 5.62 -30.08 -5.05
N ALA A 49 6.17 -29.27 -4.15
CA ALA A 49 5.45 -28.74 -3.00
C ALA A 49 4.29 -27.83 -3.44
N CYS A 50 4.54 -26.92 -4.38
CA CYS A 50 3.51 -26.00 -4.89
C CYS A 50 2.37 -26.75 -5.56
N ALA A 51 2.69 -27.71 -6.43
CA ALA A 51 1.70 -28.52 -7.12
C ALA A 51 0.92 -29.40 -6.13
N THR A 52 1.59 -30.03 -5.16
CA THR A 52 0.90 -30.81 -4.10
C THR A 52 -0.05 -29.94 -3.28
N ALA A 53 0.36 -28.71 -2.92
CA ALA A 53 -0.47 -27.81 -2.15
C ALA A 53 -1.68 -27.30 -2.93
N LEU A 54 -1.50 -26.92 -4.19
CA LEU A 54 -2.60 -26.47 -5.04
C LEU A 54 -3.62 -27.60 -5.27
N ASP A 55 -3.16 -28.80 -5.61
CA ASP A 55 -4.04 -29.95 -5.84
C ASP A 55 -4.81 -30.32 -4.57
N ALA A 56 -4.15 -30.32 -3.41
CA ALA A 56 -4.81 -30.56 -2.13
C ALA A 56 -5.87 -29.49 -1.79
N LEU A 57 -5.60 -28.21 -2.08
CA LEU A 57 -6.56 -27.13 -1.85
C LEU A 57 -7.80 -27.28 -2.74
N LEU A 58 -7.59 -27.49 -4.05
CA LEU A 58 -8.67 -27.69 -5.02
C LEU A 58 -9.49 -28.95 -4.70
N GLU A 59 -8.85 -30.04 -4.25
CA GLU A 59 -9.54 -31.25 -3.81
C GLU A 59 -10.32 -31.03 -2.50
N ALA A 60 -9.75 -30.27 -1.55
CA ALA A 60 -10.38 -30.00 -0.27
C ALA A 60 -11.68 -29.21 -0.43
N VAL A 61 -11.68 -28.17 -1.29
CA VAL A 61 -12.86 -27.33 -1.57
C VAL A 61 -13.74 -27.87 -2.69
N GLY A 62 -13.23 -28.79 -3.52
CA GLY A 62 -13.97 -29.42 -4.60
C GLY A 62 -14.35 -28.46 -5.74
N PRO A 63 -15.08 -28.94 -6.76
CA PRO A 63 -15.34 -28.19 -8.00
C PRO A 63 -16.26 -26.97 -7.82
N ALA A 64 -17.00 -26.91 -6.71
CA ALA A 64 -17.84 -25.75 -6.36
C ALA A 64 -17.08 -24.71 -5.52
N GLY A 65 -15.88 -25.03 -5.03
CA GLY A 65 -15.09 -24.14 -4.19
C GLY A 65 -14.12 -23.27 -4.99
N THR A 66 -13.66 -22.19 -4.37
CA THR A 66 -12.74 -21.23 -4.99
C THR A 66 -11.51 -21.04 -4.12
N VAL A 67 -10.32 -21.19 -4.70
CA VAL A 67 -9.03 -20.98 -4.04
C VAL A 67 -8.44 -19.65 -4.50
N LEU A 68 -8.16 -18.76 -3.56
CA LEU A 68 -7.51 -17.47 -3.78
C LEU A 68 -6.16 -17.42 -3.08
N VAL A 69 -5.17 -16.81 -3.71
CA VAL A 69 -3.85 -16.55 -3.10
C VAL A 69 -3.41 -15.11 -3.36
N PRO A 70 -2.74 -14.47 -2.39
CA PRO A 70 -2.17 -13.16 -2.62
C PRO A 70 -1.05 -13.25 -3.66
N THR A 71 -1.06 -12.37 -4.66
CA THR A 71 -0.01 -12.25 -5.68
C THR A 71 0.50 -10.81 -5.74
N TYR A 72 0.70 -10.21 -4.56
CA TYR A 72 1.03 -8.80 -4.39
C TYR A 72 2.29 -8.41 -5.16
N THR A 73 2.34 -7.14 -5.56
CA THR A 73 3.47 -6.58 -6.31
C THR A 73 3.94 -5.24 -5.73
N TYR A 74 3.02 -4.46 -5.14
CA TYR A 74 3.26 -3.08 -4.71
C TYR A 74 3.80 -2.17 -5.82
N SER A 75 3.52 -2.50 -7.09
CA SER A 75 4.17 -1.92 -8.26
C SER A 75 4.06 -0.40 -8.31
N ILE A 76 2.85 0.16 -8.22
CA ILE A 76 2.66 1.61 -8.26
C ILE A 76 3.21 2.33 -7.01
N GLY A 77 3.42 1.60 -5.91
CA GLY A 77 4.13 2.09 -4.73
C GLY A 77 5.64 2.23 -4.97
N LYS A 78 6.18 1.47 -5.92
CA LYS A 78 7.60 1.45 -6.32
C LYS A 78 7.88 2.26 -7.60
N GLY A 79 6.85 2.82 -8.23
CA GLY A 79 6.97 3.49 -9.54
C GLY A 79 7.05 2.53 -10.72
N GLU A 80 6.67 1.27 -10.55
CA GLU A 80 6.68 0.23 -11.58
C GLU A 80 5.32 0.17 -12.32
N ILE A 81 5.35 -0.27 -13.58
CA ILE A 81 4.14 -0.60 -14.33
C ILE A 81 3.59 -1.93 -13.82
N PHE A 82 2.30 -1.98 -13.53
CA PHE A 82 1.61 -3.24 -13.20
C PHE A 82 0.87 -3.79 -14.40
N ASP A 83 1.10 -5.05 -14.73
CA ASP A 83 0.38 -5.82 -15.73
C ASP A 83 -0.17 -7.09 -15.05
N PRO A 84 -1.51 -7.24 -14.92
CA PRO A 84 -2.09 -8.41 -14.26
C PRO A 84 -1.62 -9.75 -14.87
N ALA A 85 -1.38 -9.79 -16.18
CA ALA A 85 -0.97 -11.00 -16.89
C ALA A 85 0.55 -11.26 -16.77
N ALA A 86 1.37 -10.20 -16.77
CA ALA A 86 2.82 -10.34 -16.86
C ALA A 86 3.60 -10.11 -15.55
N THR A 87 3.14 -9.24 -14.64
CA THR A 87 3.92 -8.86 -13.45
C THR A 87 3.99 -10.03 -12.45
N PRO A 88 5.19 -10.55 -12.10
CA PRO A 88 5.30 -11.66 -11.16
C PRO A 88 4.82 -11.31 -9.74
N SER A 89 4.39 -12.31 -8.98
CA SER A 89 4.14 -12.18 -7.53
C SER A 89 5.44 -11.94 -6.76
N THR A 90 5.41 -11.09 -5.73
CA THR A 90 6.56 -10.87 -4.82
C THR A 90 6.51 -11.74 -3.55
N LEU A 91 5.54 -12.65 -3.43
CA LEU A 91 5.27 -13.41 -2.18
C LEU A 91 5.78 -14.85 -2.19
N GLY A 92 6.57 -15.24 -3.19
CA GLY A 92 7.24 -16.54 -3.26
C GLY A 92 6.56 -17.55 -4.19
N ASP A 93 7.20 -18.71 -4.32
CA ASP A 93 6.96 -19.68 -5.41
C ASP A 93 5.52 -20.19 -5.48
N PHE A 94 4.87 -20.42 -4.34
CA PHE A 94 3.50 -20.94 -4.34
C PHE A 94 2.52 -19.97 -4.97
N THR A 95 2.62 -18.69 -4.61
CA THR A 95 1.71 -17.66 -5.14
C THR A 95 1.92 -17.44 -6.63
N GLU A 96 3.17 -17.50 -7.10
CA GLU A 96 3.51 -17.41 -8.52
C GLU A 96 3.07 -18.65 -9.30
N HIS A 97 3.19 -19.83 -8.69
CA HIS A 97 2.71 -21.09 -9.27
C HIS A 97 1.20 -21.05 -9.52
N VAL A 98 0.41 -20.55 -8.56
CA VAL A 98 -1.04 -20.36 -8.77
C VAL A 98 -1.32 -19.27 -9.81
N ARG A 99 -0.58 -18.16 -9.80
CA ARG A 99 -0.73 -17.08 -10.79
C ARG A 99 -0.58 -17.58 -12.22
N GLN A 100 0.38 -18.48 -12.46
CA GLN A 100 0.70 -19.04 -13.76
C GLN A 100 -0.21 -20.20 -14.18
N HIS A 101 -1.11 -20.66 -13.28
CA HIS A 101 -2.02 -21.75 -13.58
C HIS A 101 -3.00 -21.33 -14.69
N PRO A 102 -3.26 -22.15 -15.73
CA PRO A 102 -4.11 -21.77 -16.87
C PRO A 102 -5.55 -21.37 -16.51
N ALA A 103 -6.07 -21.89 -15.41
CA ALA A 103 -7.41 -21.57 -14.90
C ALA A 103 -7.44 -20.38 -13.92
N ALA A 104 -6.29 -19.76 -13.62
CA ALA A 104 -6.23 -18.67 -12.67
C ALA A 104 -6.67 -17.35 -13.31
N LEU A 105 -7.57 -16.66 -12.62
CA LEU A 105 -7.86 -15.25 -12.85
C LEU A 105 -7.03 -14.41 -11.88
N ARG A 106 -6.73 -13.16 -12.22
CA ARG A 106 -6.01 -12.23 -11.33
C ARG A 106 -6.68 -10.87 -11.32
N SER A 107 -6.80 -10.29 -10.12
CA SER A 107 -7.31 -8.93 -9.97
C SER A 107 -6.36 -7.87 -10.53
N ALA A 108 -6.95 -6.72 -10.86
CA ALA A 108 -6.23 -5.56 -11.39
C ALA A 108 -5.72 -4.59 -10.30
N ASP A 109 -5.73 -4.99 -9.02
CA ASP A 109 -5.15 -4.18 -7.93
C ASP A 109 -3.61 -4.18 -8.06
N PRO A 110 -2.97 -3.03 -8.40
CA PRO A 110 -1.54 -2.97 -8.65
C PRO A 110 -0.68 -2.95 -7.38
N MET A 111 -1.31 -2.96 -6.20
CA MET A 111 -0.66 -3.07 -4.91
C MET A 111 -0.84 -4.48 -4.36
N LEU A 112 -2.10 -4.89 -4.20
CA LEU A 112 -2.52 -6.13 -3.56
C LEU A 112 -3.21 -7.10 -4.52
N ALA A 113 -2.63 -7.31 -5.70
CA ALA A 113 -3.15 -8.28 -6.67
C ALA A 113 -3.37 -9.67 -6.02
N VAL A 114 -4.44 -10.34 -6.40
CA VAL A 114 -4.81 -11.68 -5.94
C VAL A 114 -5.12 -12.55 -7.13
N SER A 115 -4.65 -13.80 -7.11
CA SER A 115 -5.00 -14.80 -8.11
C SER A 115 -5.97 -15.82 -7.54
N GLY A 116 -6.92 -16.29 -8.36
CA GLY A 116 -7.96 -17.22 -7.94
C GLY A 116 -8.32 -18.26 -8.99
N ILE A 117 -8.65 -19.46 -8.53
CA ILE A 117 -9.13 -20.58 -9.34
C ILE A 117 -10.44 -21.08 -8.72
N GLY A 118 -11.52 -21.09 -9.48
CA GLY A 118 -12.83 -21.57 -9.06
C GLY A 118 -13.98 -20.73 -9.61
N PRO A 119 -15.24 -21.18 -9.39
CA PRO A 119 -16.42 -20.57 -9.99
C PRO A 119 -16.69 -19.13 -9.52
N GLU A 120 -16.24 -18.73 -8.33
CA GLU A 120 -16.43 -17.35 -7.82
C GLU A 120 -15.25 -16.41 -8.12
N ALA A 121 -14.18 -16.90 -8.78
CA ALA A 121 -12.97 -16.11 -8.98
C ALA A 121 -13.22 -14.80 -9.75
N ALA A 122 -14.03 -14.84 -10.81
CA ALA A 122 -14.37 -13.64 -11.61
C ALA A 122 -15.12 -12.60 -10.75
N ASP A 123 -16.19 -13.01 -10.08
CA ASP A 123 -17.01 -12.14 -9.21
C ASP A 123 -16.19 -11.52 -8.06
N LEU A 124 -15.18 -12.23 -7.56
CA LEU A 124 -14.33 -11.75 -6.48
C LEU A 124 -13.21 -10.82 -6.95
N LEU A 125 -12.65 -11.03 -8.15
CA LEU A 125 -11.41 -10.39 -8.60
C LEU A 125 -11.60 -9.29 -9.66
N GLU A 126 -12.69 -9.31 -10.40
CA GLU A 126 -12.95 -8.34 -11.46
C GLU A 126 -13.65 -7.09 -10.96
N ASN A 127 -13.47 -5.97 -11.69
CA ASN A 127 -14.13 -4.70 -11.42
C ASN A 127 -14.00 -4.24 -9.96
N LEU A 128 -12.80 -4.43 -9.37
CA LEU A 128 -12.50 -3.93 -8.04
C LEU A 128 -12.47 -2.39 -8.06
N PRO A 129 -13.05 -1.73 -7.03
CA PRO A 129 -12.86 -0.30 -6.85
C PRO A 129 -11.38 -0.02 -6.55
N ARG A 130 -10.94 1.22 -6.81
CA ARG A 130 -9.53 1.63 -6.64
C ARG A 130 -9.16 1.89 -5.17
N THR A 131 -9.46 0.93 -4.32
CA THR A 131 -9.10 0.87 -2.92
C THR A 131 -8.75 -0.57 -2.55
N CYS A 132 -7.64 -0.74 -1.85
CA CYS A 132 -7.14 -2.07 -1.51
C CYS A 132 -7.97 -2.75 -0.42
N TYR A 133 -8.53 -1.98 0.51
CA TYR A 133 -9.29 -2.50 1.67
C TYR A 133 -10.62 -1.77 1.90
N GLY A 134 -10.96 -0.75 1.12
CA GLY A 134 -12.19 0.02 1.30
C GLY A 134 -13.46 -0.70 0.83
N PRO A 135 -14.60 0.03 0.74
CA PRO A 135 -15.86 -0.51 0.26
C PRO A 135 -15.73 -1.13 -1.14
N GLY A 136 -16.33 -2.29 -1.35
CA GLY A 136 -16.31 -3.09 -2.58
C GLY A 136 -14.98 -3.79 -2.87
N SER A 137 -13.95 -3.60 -2.04
CA SER A 137 -12.65 -4.28 -2.17
C SER A 137 -12.80 -5.79 -2.05
N LEU A 138 -11.77 -6.53 -2.49
CA LEU A 138 -11.75 -8.00 -2.37
C LEU A 138 -12.03 -8.45 -0.94
N TYR A 139 -11.45 -7.78 0.06
CA TYR A 139 -11.59 -8.19 1.46
C TYR A 139 -13.01 -8.03 2.01
N GLU A 140 -13.74 -7.00 1.56
CA GLU A 140 -15.17 -6.88 1.85
C GLU A 140 -15.98 -7.96 1.12
N ARG A 141 -15.66 -8.26 -0.15
CA ARG A 141 -16.32 -9.36 -0.88
C ARG A 141 -16.08 -10.72 -0.20
N LEU A 142 -14.87 -10.97 0.30
CA LEU A 142 -14.53 -12.16 1.08
C LEU A 142 -15.34 -12.24 2.39
N GLU A 143 -15.54 -11.11 3.08
CA GLU A 143 -16.42 -11.04 4.25
C GLU A 143 -17.86 -11.43 3.88
N GLN A 144 -18.41 -10.82 2.83
CA GLN A 144 -19.79 -11.03 2.36
C GLN A 144 -20.05 -12.44 1.85
N ARG A 145 -19.04 -13.12 1.31
CA ARG A 145 -19.13 -14.51 0.82
C ARG A 145 -18.93 -15.58 1.89
N GLY A 146 -18.65 -15.19 3.14
CA GLY A 146 -18.33 -16.16 4.18
C GLY A 146 -17.04 -16.94 3.86
N ALA A 147 -16.08 -16.28 3.22
CA ALA A 147 -14.82 -16.91 2.88
C ALA A 147 -14.04 -17.32 4.14
N LYS A 148 -13.10 -18.25 3.98
CA LYS A 148 -12.20 -18.70 5.04
C LYS A 148 -10.76 -18.31 4.73
N LEU A 149 -10.02 -17.92 5.75
CA LEU A 149 -8.57 -17.77 5.66
C LEU A 149 -7.94 -19.14 5.93
N VAL A 150 -6.97 -19.52 5.12
CA VAL A 150 -6.21 -20.76 5.26
C VAL A 150 -4.74 -20.44 5.34
N MET A 151 -4.08 -20.79 6.45
CA MET A 151 -2.65 -20.58 6.62
C MET A 151 -1.95 -21.92 6.57
N ILE A 152 -0.99 -22.09 5.67
CA ILE A 152 -0.23 -23.34 5.51
C ILE A 152 1.22 -23.10 5.97
N GLY A 153 1.61 -23.71 7.08
CA GLY A 153 2.92 -23.52 7.70
C GLY A 153 3.12 -22.13 8.34
N LEU A 154 2.09 -21.29 8.38
CA LEU A 154 2.12 -19.94 8.93
C LEU A 154 1.07 -19.80 10.04
N GLY A 155 1.30 -18.87 10.97
CA GLY A 155 0.28 -18.43 11.92
C GLY A 155 -0.70 -17.45 11.28
N LEU A 156 -1.89 -17.33 11.86
CA LEU A 156 -2.94 -16.39 11.45
C LEU A 156 -2.46 -14.92 11.46
N PHE A 157 -1.45 -14.58 12.27
CA PHE A 157 -0.87 -13.24 12.32
C PHE A 157 -0.25 -12.80 10.97
N TRP A 158 0.03 -13.72 10.04
CA TRP A 158 0.49 -13.37 8.69
C TRP A 158 -0.64 -13.03 7.72
N ALA A 159 -1.90 -13.30 8.08
CA ALA A 159 -3.03 -13.08 7.19
C ALA A 159 -3.21 -11.58 6.92
N THR A 160 -3.10 -11.20 5.65
CA THR A 160 -3.30 -9.81 5.22
C THR A 160 -4.70 -9.29 5.56
N TYR A 161 -5.67 -10.18 5.74
CA TYR A 161 -7.03 -9.83 6.18
C TYR A 161 -7.05 -9.01 7.48
N ARG A 162 -6.04 -9.14 8.36
CA ARG A 162 -5.90 -8.26 9.54
C ARG A 162 -5.81 -6.78 9.15
N HIS A 163 -5.14 -6.44 8.04
CA HIS A 163 -5.03 -5.06 7.59
C HIS A 163 -6.36 -4.47 7.08
N TYR A 164 -7.25 -5.33 6.55
CA TYR A 164 -8.62 -4.93 6.25
C TYR A 164 -9.38 -4.59 7.54
N ILE A 165 -9.26 -5.43 8.58
CA ILE A 165 -9.85 -5.17 9.89
C ILE A 165 -9.29 -3.86 10.50
N GLU A 166 -7.97 -3.66 10.45
CA GLU A 166 -7.29 -2.45 10.92
C GLU A 166 -7.81 -1.18 10.21
N GLU A 167 -7.99 -1.21 8.89
CA GLU A 167 -8.56 -0.08 8.13
C GLU A 167 -10.02 0.18 8.53
N LYS A 168 -10.83 -0.88 8.66
CA LYS A 168 -12.24 -0.79 9.06
C LYS A 168 -12.41 -0.27 10.49
N ALA A 169 -11.50 -0.63 11.40
CA ALA A 169 -11.48 -0.18 12.79
C ALA A 169 -10.92 1.25 12.95
N GLY A 170 -10.25 1.81 11.94
CA GLY A 170 -9.66 3.15 12.02
C GLY A 170 -8.49 3.23 13.00
N VAL A 171 -7.61 2.22 13.02
CA VAL A 171 -6.49 2.15 13.97
C VAL A 171 -5.52 3.35 13.82
N PRO A 172 -4.94 3.85 14.93
CA PRO A 172 -4.18 5.10 14.94
C PRO A 172 -2.76 5.00 14.35
N PHE A 173 -2.25 3.78 14.13
CA PHE A 173 -0.90 3.54 13.62
C PHE A 173 -0.84 3.33 12.10
N ARG A 174 -1.97 3.55 11.40
CA ARG A 174 -2.08 3.49 9.94
C ARG A 174 -2.85 4.69 9.39
N PHE A 175 -2.63 5.00 8.11
CA PHE A 175 -3.31 6.09 7.42
C PHE A 175 -3.54 5.75 5.95
N LYS A 176 -4.63 6.29 5.37
CA LYS A 176 -4.93 6.11 3.95
C LYS A 176 -4.01 6.98 3.10
N LYS A 177 -3.48 6.41 2.02
CA LYS A 177 -2.62 7.11 1.07
C LYS A 177 -3.03 6.79 -0.35
N ARG A 178 -2.99 7.80 -1.23
CA ARG A 178 -3.13 7.61 -2.68
C ARG A 178 -1.79 7.24 -3.29
N PHE A 179 -1.81 6.18 -4.09
CA PHE A 179 -0.73 5.79 -4.97
C PHE A 179 -1.20 5.90 -6.41
N THR A 180 -0.38 6.49 -7.26
CA THR A 180 -0.70 6.63 -8.68
C THR A 180 0.42 6.06 -9.50
N GLY A 181 0.06 5.27 -10.51
CA GLY A 181 1.01 4.69 -11.44
C GLY A 181 0.30 4.10 -12.64
N VAL A 182 1.05 3.41 -13.48
CA VAL A 182 0.55 2.87 -14.74
C VAL A 182 0.11 1.43 -14.56
N VAL A 183 -1.12 1.14 -14.98
CA VAL A 183 -1.63 -0.23 -15.12
C VAL A 183 -1.77 -0.54 -16.60
N ARG A 184 -1.20 -1.66 -17.03
CA ARG A 184 -1.29 -2.20 -18.38
C ARG A 184 -2.25 -3.39 -18.37
N ALA A 185 -3.33 -3.31 -19.14
CA ALA A 185 -4.26 -4.41 -19.32
C ALA A 185 -4.64 -4.50 -20.81
N ASP A 186 -4.66 -5.71 -21.37
CA ASP A 186 -5.01 -5.97 -22.77
C ASP A 186 -4.26 -5.07 -23.78
N GLY A 187 -2.97 -4.85 -23.52
CA GLY A 187 -2.11 -4.01 -24.37
C GLY A 187 -2.38 -2.50 -24.27
N ARG A 188 -3.24 -2.05 -23.36
CA ARG A 188 -3.51 -0.63 -23.10
C ARG A 188 -2.94 -0.21 -21.75
N GLU A 189 -2.27 0.94 -21.74
CA GLU A 189 -1.77 1.56 -20.52
C GLU A 189 -2.70 2.68 -20.06
N GLY A 190 -2.91 2.76 -18.76
CA GLY A 190 -3.66 3.85 -18.14
C GLY A 190 -3.10 4.21 -16.77
N LYS A 191 -3.00 5.51 -16.50
CA LYS A 191 -2.68 6.02 -15.17
C LYS A 191 -3.87 5.75 -14.25
N GLN A 192 -3.63 5.08 -13.13
CA GLN A 192 -4.64 4.78 -12.14
C GLN A 192 -4.18 5.24 -10.76
N THR A 193 -5.13 5.73 -9.96
CA THR A 193 -4.90 6.12 -8.57
C THR A 193 -5.65 5.18 -7.65
N TRP A 194 -4.92 4.51 -6.76
CA TRP A 194 -5.42 3.55 -5.79
C TRP A 194 -5.20 4.04 -4.36
N ILE A 195 -6.13 3.71 -3.47
CA ILE A 195 -6.05 4.01 -2.05
C ILE A 195 -5.54 2.77 -1.30
N TYR A 196 -4.51 2.96 -0.48
CA TYR A 196 -3.96 1.90 0.37
C TYR A 196 -3.78 2.42 1.79
N SER A 197 -4.13 1.62 2.80
CA SER A 197 -3.82 1.91 4.20
C SER A 197 -2.36 1.58 4.51
N CYS A 198 -1.55 2.63 4.67
CA CYS A 198 -0.13 2.58 4.98
C CYS A 198 0.13 2.50 6.48
N GLN A 199 1.18 1.79 6.86
CA GLN A 199 1.76 1.90 8.18
C GLN A 199 2.44 3.27 8.35
N ILE A 200 2.29 3.91 9.51
CA ILE A 200 3.16 5.03 9.89
C ILE A 200 4.59 4.51 10.09
N ARG A 201 5.59 5.25 9.60
CA ARG A 201 7.00 4.80 9.53
C ARG A 201 7.74 4.89 10.87
N GLN A 202 7.09 4.42 11.94
CA GLN A 202 7.61 4.35 13.30
C GLN A 202 7.68 2.90 13.76
N PRO A 203 8.71 2.50 14.55
CA PRO A 203 8.86 1.13 15.05
C PRO A 203 7.62 0.62 15.81
N ASN A 204 7.00 1.48 16.62
CA ASN A 204 5.81 1.16 17.42
C ASN A 204 4.58 0.86 16.55
N CYS A 205 4.56 1.36 15.32
CA CYS A 205 3.49 1.16 14.36
C CYS A 205 3.69 -0.11 13.51
N ALA A 206 4.80 -0.83 13.70
CA ALA A 206 5.06 -2.07 12.96
C ALA A 206 3.96 -3.10 13.26
N PRO A 207 3.51 -3.87 12.25
CA PRO A 207 2.42 -4.82 12.41
C PRO A 207 2.80 -5.94 13.39
N ASP A 208 1.88 -6.25 14.29
CA ASP A 208 1.99 -7.38 15.22
C ASP A 208 0.62 -8.01 15.45
N GLY A 209 0.36 -9.16 14.85
CA GLY A 209 -0.92 -9.87 15.02
C GLY A 209 -0.88 -10.98 16.07
N VAL A 210 0.20 -11.12 16.85
CA VAL A 210 0.40 -12.29 17.71
C VAL A 210 -0.66 -12.36 18.80
N ALA A 211 -0.99 -11.23 19.44
CA ALA A 211 -2.02 -11.18 20.47
C ALA A 211 -3.41 -11.56 19.91
N LEU A 212 -3.77 -10.99 18.76
CA LEU A 212 -5.06 -11.27 18.12
C LEU A 212 -5.16 -12.73 17.63
N GLU A 213 -4.08 -13.32 17.11
CA GLU A 213 -4.04 -14.74 16.79
C GLU A 213 -4.22 -15.62 18.03
N LYS A 214 -3.52 -15.29 19.13
CA LYS A 214 -3.64 -16.04 20.39
C LYS A 214 -5.10 -16.07 20.85
N MET A 215 -5.78 -14.92 20.86
CA MET A 215 -7.18 -14.82 21.22
C MET A 215 -8.08 -15.62 20.28
N ALA A 216 -7.84 -15.55 18.96
CA ALA A 216 -8.59 -16.33 17.98
C ALA A 216 -8.45 -17.84 18.21
N ARG A 217 -7.28 -18.32 18.63
CA ARG A 217 -7.04 -19.73 18.96
C ARG A 217 -7.70 -20.13 20.27
N GLU A 218 -7.58 -19.31 21.31
CA GLU A 218 -8.19 -19.57 22.63
C GLU A 218 -9.72 -19.59 22.56
N GLN A 219 -10.33 -18.80 21.69
CA GLN A 219 -11.78 -18.79 21.44
C GLN A 219 -12.24 -19.87 20.44
N GLY A 220 -11.34 -20.68 19.90
CA GLY A 220 -11.67 -21.72 18.92
C GLY A 220 -12.08 -21.20 17.54
N ILE A 221 -11.86 -19.91 17.25
CA ILE A 221 -12.12 -19.27 15.95
C ILE A 221 -11.09 -19.72 14.91
N CYS A 222 -9.83 -19.85 15.33
CA CYS A 222 -8.73 -20.34 14.50
C CYS A 222 -8.40 -21.79 14.87
N VAL A 223 -8.79 -22.73 14.00
CA VAL A 223 -8.62 -24.17 14.24
C VAL A 223 -7.43 -24.68 13.44
N SER A 224 -6.54 -25.44 14.08
CA SER A 224 -5.34 -26.00 13.45
C SER A 224 -5.39 -27.52 13.32
N ALA A 225 -4.72 -28.05 12.29
CA ALA A 225 -4.42 -29.46 12.13
C ALA A 225 -2.94 -29.67 11.75
N LYS A 226 -2.30 -30.70 12.30
CA LYS A 226 -0.90 -31.03 11.99
C LYS A 226 -0.76 -31.61 10.59
N ILE A 227 0.33 -31.25 9.91
CA ILE A 227 0.67 -31.80 8.60
C ILE A 227 2.19 -31.71 8.38
N GLY A 228 2.81 -32.83 8.01
CA GLY A 228 4.26 -32.93 7.87
C GLY A 228 4.98 -32.41 9.12
N ARG A 229 5.87 -31.44 8.94
CA ARG A 229 6.60 -30.77 10.03
C ARG A 229 5.90 -29.54 10.61
N GLY A 230 4.75 -29.17 10.08
CA GLY A 230 4.05 -27.94 10.41
C GLY A 230 2.58 -28.18 10.72
N GLU A 231 1.78 -27.18 10.41
CA GLU A 231 0.33 -27.21 10.54
C GLU A 231 -0.34 -26.39 9.46
N VAL A 232 -1.62 -26.66 9.27
CA VAL A 232 -2.55 -25.71 8.64
C VAL A 232 -3.44 -25.12 9.72
N CYS A 233 -3.87 -23.87 9.55
CA CYS A 233 -4.97 -23.31 10.32
C CYS A 233 -6.03 -22.68 9.42
N VAL A 234 -7.28 -22.77 9.85
CA VAL A 234 -8.44 -22.24 9.12
C VAL A 234 -9.27 -21.37 10.06
N THR A 235 -9.73 -20.23 9.56
CA THR A 235 -10.66 -19.34 10.28
C THR A 235 -11.66 -18.74 9.30
N HIS A 236 -12.89 -18.49 9.75
CA HIS A 236 -13.90 -17.81 8.96
C HIS A 236 -13.65 -16.29 8.98
N CYS A 237 -13.69 -15.63 7.82
CA CYS A 237 -13.44 -14.18 7.72
C CYS A 237 -14.35 -13.38 8.65
N ALA A 238 -15.64 -13.73 8.72
CA ALA A 238 -16.61 -13.03 9.57
C ALA A 238 -16.30 -13.17 11.08
N ASP A 239 -15.80 -14.33 11.52
CA ASP A 239 -15.46 -14.52 12.94
C ASP A 239 -14.18 -13.77 13.31
N TYR A 240 -13.18 -13.79 12.43
CA TYR A 240 -11.96 -13.03 12.64
C TYR A 240 -12.21 -11.51 12.58
N MET A 241 -13.09 -11.06 11.68
CA MET A 241 -13.57 -9.68 11.62
C MET A 241 -14.26 -9.27 12.92
N ARG A 242 -15.22 -10.07 13.40
CA ARG A 242 -15.97 -9.79 14.64
C ARG A 242 -15.03 -9.71 15.83
N LEU A 243 -14.09 -10.65 15.97
CA LEU A 243 -13.07 -10.61 17.01
C LEU A 243 -12.22 -9.33 16.89
N GLY A 244 -11.62 -9.09 15.72
CA GLY A 244 -10.71 -7.97 15.54
C GLY A 244 -11.38 -6.61 15.74
N MET A 245 -12.63 -6.42 15.31
CA MET A 245 -13.37 -5.18 15.56
C MET A 245 -13.66 -4.97 17.05
N ALA A 246 -14.05 -6.02 17.77
CA ALA A 246 -14.30 -5.93 19.21
C ALA A 246 -13.02 -5.59 19.99
N GLU A 247 -11.95 -6.34 19.74
CA GLU A 247 -10.69 -6.18 20.46
C GLU A 247 -9.97 -4.85 20.12
N LEU A 248 -10.07 -4.37 18.87
CA LEU A 248 -9.50 -3.08 18.49
C LEU A 248 -10.35 -1.89 18.96
N ALA A 249 -11.64 -2.08 19.24
CA ALA A 249 -12.44 -1.05 19.89
C ALA A 249 -12.00 -0.83 21.35
N GLU A 250 -11.61 -1.90 22.05
CA GLU A 250 -11.09 -1.83 23.42
C GLU A 250 -9.62 -1.38 23.45
N ASN A 251 -8.78 -1.93 22.58
CA ASN A 251 -7.37 -1.58 22.44
C ASN A 251 -7.00 -1.32 20.97
N PRO A 252 -7.08 -0.06 20.50
CA PRO A 252 -6.79 0.29 19.11
C PRO A 252 -5.35 -0.02 18.65
N TRP A 253 -4.43 -0.31 19.57
CA TRP A 253 -3.03 -0.63 19.30
C TRP A 253 -2.71 -2.13 19.37
N LEU A 254 -3.71 -2.99 19.62
CA LEU A 254 -3.51 -4.44 19.83
C LEU A 254 -2.77 -5.14 18.68
N SER A 255 -2.93 -4.63 17.46
CA SER A 255 -2.33 -5.20 16.24
C SER A 255 -1.02 -4.52 15.79
N ALA A 256 -0.39 -3.73 16.67
CA ALA A 256 0.90 -3.10 16.45
C ALA A 256 1.88 -3.42 17.58
N LYS A 257 3.19 -3.33 17.31
CA LYS A 257 4.24 -3.63 18.30
C LYS A 257 4.18 -2.76 19.56
N GLY A 258 3.64 -1.54 19.44
CA GLY A 258 3.55 -0.59 20.55
C GLY A 258 4.92 -0.14 21.10
N PRO A 259 4.94 0.52 22.27
CA PRO A 259 3.78 0.98 23.04
C PRO A 259 2.92 2.00 22.26
N PRO A 260 1.65 2.21 22.67
CA PRO A 260 0.78 3.23 22.11
C PRO A 260 1.41 4.62 22.16
N LEU A 261 1.12 5.43 21.14
CA LEU A 261 1.52 6.83 21.06
C LEU A 261 0.30 7.69 20.81
N THR A 262 0.30 8.90 21.36
CA THR A 262 -0.64 9.95 21.01
C THR A 262 -0.39 10.43 19.57
N LEU A 263 -1.38 11.08 18.97
CA LEU A 263 -1.24 11.68 17.65
C LEU A 263 -0.09 12.71 17.61
N ASP A 264 0.06 13.54 18.66
CA ASP A 264 1.12 14.54 18.74
C ASP A 264 2.51 13.92 18.82
N GLU A 265 2.68 12.84 19.58
CA GLU A 265 3.94 12.10 19.64
C GLU A 265 4.28 11.47 18.29
N LEU A 266 3.30 10.88 17.59
CA LEU A 266 3.49 10.33 16.25
C LEU A 266 3.92 11.40 15.24
N ILE A 267 3.25 12.55 15.26
CA ILE A 267 3.59 13.68 14.39
C ILE A 267 5.01 14.17 14.70
N ALA A 268 5.36 14.34 15.98
CA ALA A 268 6.69 14.80 16.37
C ALA A 268 7.79 13.84 15.92
N LEU A 269 7.57 12.53 16.05
CA LEU A 269 8.51 11.51 15.59
C LEU A 269 8.64 11.47 14.06
N GLU A 270 7.53 11.61 13.32
CA GLU A 270 7.57 11.69 11.86
C GLU A 270 8.22 12.97 11.36
N ASP A 271 7.99 14.11 12.03
CA ASP A 271 8.63 15.38 11.74
C ASP A 271 10.15 15.30 11.95
N ALA A 272 10.58 14.73 13.08
CA ALA A 272 11.99 14.46 13.34
C ALA A 272 12.60 13.53 12.27
N ARG A 273 11.91 12.45 11.90
CA ARG A 273 12.33 11.53 10.84
C ARG A 273 12.43 12.22 9.47
N ALA A 274 11.53 13.14 9.19
CA ALA A 274 11.45 13.89 7.94
C ALA A 274 12.47 15.03 7.84
N GLY A 275 13.17 15.35 8.92
CA GLY A 275 14.03 16.53 9.01
C GLY A 275 13.24 17.84 9.06
N ALA A 276 11.93 17.78 9.38
CA ALA A 276 11.10 18.95 9.54
C ALA A 276 11.56 19.75 10.76
N SER A 277 11.89 21.02 10.56
CA SER A 277 12.33 21.95 11.58
C SER A 277 11.86 23.36 11.21
N PRO A 278 11.94 24.36 12.11
CA PRO A 278 11.72 25.75 11.73
C PRO A 278 12.65 26.24 10.60
N ALA A 279 13.77 25.55 10.37
CA ALA A 279 14.69 25.83 9.27
C ALA A 279 14.29 25.15 7.94
N ALA A 280 13.26 24.29 7.93
CA ALA A 280 12.74 23.72 6.69
C ALA A 280 12.10 24.82 5.84
N LEU A 281 12.49 24.87 4.58
CA LEU A 281 12.18 25.98 3.69
C LEU A 281 10.69 26.03 3.33
N ARG A 282 10.02 24.87 3.34
CA ARG A 282 8.56 24.75 3.17
C ARG A 282 8.06 23.44 3.78
N SER A 283 7.00 23.48 4.59
CA SER A 283 6.40 22.26 5.16
C SER A 283 4.88 22.35 5.24
N GLY A 284 4.20 21.28 4.82
CA GLY A 284 2.80 21.01 5.16
C GLY A 284 1.77 22.04 4.70
N PHE A 285 2.07 22.88 3.71
CA PHE A 285 1.17 23.93 3.25
C PHE A 285 0.61 23.63 1.86
N PHE A 286 -0.71 23.62 1.74
CA PHE A 286 -1.44 23.58 0.48
C PHE A 286 -2.34 24.80 0.37
N SER A 287 -2.37 25.42 -0.81
CA SER A 287 -3.30 26.52 -1.06
C SER A 287 -4.74 26.01 -1.07
N GLU A 288 -5.69 26.91 -0.84
CA GLU A 288 -7.11 26.61 -1.05
C GLU A 288 -7.40 26.14 -2.48
N GLY A 289 -6.62 26.56 -3.49
CA GLY A 289 -6.73 26.07 -4.86
C GLY A 289 -6.24 24.62 -5.04
N ASP A 290 -5.15 24.24 -4.35
CA ASP A 290 -4.56 22.89 -4.40
C ASP A 290 -5.49 21.80 -3.84
N LEU A 291 -6.38 22.20 -2.92
CA LEU A 291 -7.36 21.33 -2.26
C LEU A 291 -8.82 21.67 -2.64
N GLY A 292 -9.00 22.75 -3.42
CA GLY A 292 -10.23 23.53 -3.46
C GLY A 292 -11.41 22.86 -4.13
N ALA A 293 -11.18 22.07 -5.18
CA ALA A 293 -12.25 21.35 -5.85
C ALA A 293 -12.84 20.25 -4.93
N ALA A 294 -11.99 19.60 -4.13
CA ALA A 294 -12.37 18.50 -3.27
C ALA A 294 -12.99 18.99 -1.95
N LEU A 295 -12.48 20.09 -1.39
CA LEU A 295 -12.96 20.68 -0.14
C LEU A 295 -14.22 21.54 -0.33
N SER A 296 -14.41 22.20 -1.48
CA SER A 296 -15.63 22.99 -1.76
C SER A 296 -16.89 22.12 -1.84
N ALA A 297 -16.75 20.84 -2.21
CA ALA A 297 -17.87 19.90 -2.35
C ALA A 297 -18.44 19.38 -1.01
N LEU A 298 -17.72 19.53 0.11
CA LEU A 298 -18.06 18.87 1.38
C LEU A 298 -18.91 19.72 2.33
N SER A 299 -18.97 21.04 2.15
CA SER A 299 -19.72 21.93 3.05
C SER A 299 -19.96 23.34 2.51
N GLY A 300 -19.54 23.65 1.27
CA GLY A 300 -19.55 25.02 0.75
C GLY A 300 -18.41 25.92 1.27
N GLN A 301 -17.55 25.43 2.17
CA GLN A 301 -16.31 26.08 2.62
C GLN A 301 -15.22 25.04 2.93
N ALA A 302 -14.00 25.24 2.44
CA ALA A 302 -12.89 24.37 2.79
C ALA A 302 -12.60 24.42 4.30
N PRO A 303 -12.36 23.30 5.00
CA PRO A 303 -11.89 23.32 6.38
C PRO A 303 -10.54 24.06 6.43
N VAL A 304 -10.55 25.25 7.03
CA VAL A 304 -9.37 26.05 7.32
C VAL A 304 -8.74 25.53 8.62
N GLY A 305 -7.43 25.24 8.60
CA GLY A 305 -6.69 24.76 9.76
C GLY A 305 -5.80 23.56 9.48
N ASP A 306 -5.34 22.92 10.55
CA ASP A 306 -4.46 21.75 10.48
C ASP A 306 -5.27 20.45 10.31
N LEU A 307 -5.08 19.80 9.17
CA LEU A 307 -5.59 18.47 8.87
C LEU A 307 -4.52 17.41 9.11
N VAL A 308 -4.93 16.17 9.36
CA VAL A 308 -4.00 15.05 9.51
C VAL A 308 -3.94 14.25 8.20
N THR A 309 -2.74 13.88 7.78
CA THR A 309 -2.50 13.00 6.63
C THR A 309 -3.40 11.77 6.69
N GLY A 310 -4.07 11.45 5.57
CA GLY A 310 -4.90 10.27 5.42
C GLY A 310 -6.34 10.39 5.96
N MET A 311 -6.71 11.52 6.58
CA MET A 311 -8.13 11.80 6.88
C MET A 311 -8.93 11.83 5.57
N GLN A 312 -10.10 11.19 5.57
CA GLN A 312 -10.95 11.05 4.40
C GLN A 312 -12.25 11.84 4.56
N PHE A 313 -12.62 12.58 3.51
CA PHE A 313 -13.88 13.32 3.41
C PHE A 313 -14.52 13.05 2.05
N GLY A 314 -15.55 12.20 2.01
CA GLY A 314 -16.05 11.67 0.73
C GLY A 314 -14.93 10.97 -0.06
N ASP A 315 -14.75 11.38 -1.31
CA ASP A 315 -13.67 10.87 -2.17
C ASP A 315 -12.32 11.56 -1.92
N PHE A 316 -12.27 12.61 -1.10
CA PHE A 316 -11.05 13.33 -0.77
C PHE A 316 -10.29 12.66 0.38
N ILE A 317 -8.96 12.67 0.30
CA ILE A 317 -8.05 12.12 1.32
C ILE A 317 -6.93 13.13 1.45
N VAL A 318 -6.68 13.59 2.68
CA VAL A 318 -5.61 14.53 2.99
C VAL A 318 -4.27 13.91 2.56
N PRO A 319 -3.49 14.56 1.69
CA PRO A 319 -2.21 14.03 1.21
C PRO A 319 -1.18 13.96 2.35
N GLU A 320 -0.05 13.34 2.05
CA GLU A 320 1.09 13.32 2.96
C GLU A 320 1.62 14.73 3.24
N LYS A 321 2.07 14.95 4.48
CA LYS A 321 2.87 16.13 4.82
C LYS A 321 4.15 16.08 3.99
N TRP A 322 4.31 17.07 3.13
CA TRP A 322 5.51 17.26 2.32
C TRP A 322 6.40 18.33 2.95
N THR A 323 7.69 18.05 3.05
CA THR A 323 8.70 18.94 3.62
C THR A 323 9.86 19.08 2.65
N CYS A 324 10.14 20.30 2.21
CA CYS A 324 11.30 20.63 1.41
C CYS A 324 12.47 21.00 2.31
N LEU A 325 13.57 20.25 2.18
CA LEU A 325 14.83 20.50 2.90
C LEU A 325 15.77 21.36 2.04
N GLU A 326 15.82 21.07 0.74
CA GLU A 326 16.60 21.83 -0.24
C GLU A 326 15.97 21.67 -1.62
N ALA A 327 16.01 22.73 -2.42
CA ALA A 327 15.60 22.73 -3.81
C ALA A 327 16.35 23.86 -4.51
N VAL A 328 17.19 23.50 -5.49
CA VAL A 328 18.05 24.44 -6.20
C VAL A 328 18.33 23.96 -7.62
N ILE A 329 18.42 24.92 -8.54
CA ILE A 329 18.94 24.73 -9.90
C ILE A 329 20.22 25.54 -10.03
N ARG A 330 21.31 24.90 -10.45
CA ARG A 330 22.63 25.53 -10.64
C ARG A 330 23.09 25.43 -12.08
N ALA A 331 23.71 26.51 -12.54
CA ALA A 331 24.53 26.55 -13.76
C ALA A 331 25.80 25.70 -13.60
N ARG A 332 26.50 25.41 -14.70
CA ARG A 332 27.76 24.63 -14.67
C ARG A 332 28.88 25.30 -13.87
N ASP A 333 28.87 26.63 -13.81
CA ASP A 333 29.82 27.42 -13.02
C ASP A 333 29.49 27.45 -11.50
N GLY A 334 28.40 26.78 -11.09
CA GLY A 334 27.95 26.70 -9.70
C GLY A 334 27.01 27.84 -9.27
N ARG A 335 26.71 28.80 -10.15
CA ARG A 335 25.77 29.89 -9.87
C ARG A 335 24.34 29.34 -9.68
N GLU A 336 23.72 29.68 -8.55
CA GLU A 336 22.31 29.31 -8.29
C GLU A 336 21.37 30.19 -9.11
N MET A 337 20.51 29.56 -9.91
CA MET A 337 19.49 30.27 -10.70
C MET A 337 18.17 30.39 -9.95
N LEU A 338 17.69 29.26 -9.42
CA LEU A 338 16.50 29.17 -8.58
C LEU A 338 16.88 28.42 -7.32
N SER A 339 16.43 28.93 -6.18
CA SER A 339 16.75 28.35 -4.88
C SER A 339 15.61 28.60 -3.92
N CYS A 340 15.15 27.56 -3.23
CA CYS A 340 14.15 27.69 -2.17
C CYS A 340 14.70 28.37 -0.92
N ARG A 341 16.04 28.53 -0.80
CA ARG A 341 16.67 29.37 0.23
C ARG A 341 16.38 30.85 -0.01
N ASN A 342 16.28 31.25 -1.28
CA ASN A 342 15.99 32.62 -1.68
C ASN A 342 14.47 32.88 -1.70
N ASP A 343 13.70 31.95 -2.27
CA ASP A 343 12.24 32.00 -2.27
C ASP A 343 11.65 30.57 -2.23
N PRO A 344 10.97 30.17 -1.14
CA PRO A 344 10.44 28.82 -1.00
C PRO A 344 9.34 28.46 -2.01
N ARG A 345 8.82 29.44 -2.75
CA ARG A 345 7.85 29.24 -3.84
C ARG A 345 8.50 28.72 -5.11
N HIS A 346 9.84 28.80 -5.24
CA HIS A 346 10.55 28.28 -6.42
C HIS A 346 10.39 26.77 -6.60
N VAL A 347 10.04 26.00 -5.57
CA VAL A 347 9.78 24.57 -5.69
C VAL A 347 8.28 24.31 -5.67
N ILE A 348 7.81 23.47 -6.59
CA ILE A 348 6.39 23.12 -6.67
C ILE A 348 6.07 22.17 -5.51
N PRO A 349 4.99 22.40 -4.74
CA PRO A 349 4.65 21.53 -3.63
C PRO A 349 4.42 20.09 -4.11
N CYS A 350 4.78 19.12 -3.27
CA CYS A 350 4.74 17.69 -3.57
C CYS A 350 5.71 17.18 -4.66
N SER A 351 6.65 18.03 -5.12
CA SER A 351 7.72 17.59 -6.01
C SER A 351 8.47 16.38 -5.42
N GLN A 352 8.74 15.38 -6.24
CA GLN A 352 9.56 14.23 -5.85
C GLN A 352 11.03 14.66 -5.63
N PRO A 353 11.77 13.96 -4.76
CA PRO A 353 13.20 14.16 -4.65
C PRO A 353 13.92 13.85 -5.97
N PHE A 354 14.88 14.69 -6.34
CA PHE A 354 15.70 14.52 -7.53
C PHE A 354 17.11 15.04 -7.26
N GLU A 355 18.15 14.34 -7.70
CA GLU A 355 19.52 14.84 -7.65
C GLU A 355 20.26 14.35 -8.90
N GLY A 356 20.61 15.28 -9.77
CA GLY A 356 21.25 14.93 -11.03
C GLY A 356 21.48 16.13 -11.95
N GLU A 357 22.11 15.85 -13.08
CA GLU A 357 22.28 16.79 -14.17
C GLU A 357 21.24 16.48 -15.26
N VAL A 358 20.57 17.51 -15.76
CA VAL A 358 19.55 17.41 -16.82
C VAL A 358 19.90 18.29 -18.00
N SER A 359 19.41 17.94 -19.19
CA SER A 359 19.51 18.82 -20.35
C SER A 359 18.60 20.05 -20.16
N ARG A 360 18.88 21.11 -20.92
CA ARG A 360 17.99 22.27 -21.00
C ARG A 360 16.57 21.89 -21.41
N GLU A 361 16.44 21.01 -22.40
CA GLU A 361 15.14 20.55 -22.90
C GLU A 361 14.34 19.88 -21.79
N GLU A 362 14.98 18.98 -21.04
CA GLU A 362 14.34 18.31 -19.92
C GLU A 362 13.99 19.32 -18.82
N LEU A 363 14.92 20.18 -18.41
CA LEU A 363 14.66 21.18 -17.38
C LEU A 363 13.44 22.04 -17.72
N LEU A 364 13.30 22.50 -18.97
CA LEU A 364 12.18 23.33 -19.40
C LEU A 364 10.83 22.62 -19.28
N ARG A 365 10.77 21.29 -19.35
CA ARG A 365 9.53 20.52 -19.12
C ARG A 365 9.09 20.54 -17.65
N HIS A 366 10.03 20.76 -16.73
CA HIS A 366 9.81 20.82 -15.28
C HIS A 366 9.79 22.26 -14.73
N LEU A 367 9.83 23.28 -15.59
CA LEU A 367 9.72 24.69 -15.20
C LEU A 367 8.31 25.21 -15.48
N HIS A 368 7.66 25.74 -14.45
CA HIS A 368 6.30 26.27 -14.52
C HIS A 368 6.33 27.78 -14.34
N VAL A 369 5.85 28.49 -15.35
CA VAL A 369 5.90 29.96 -15.39
C VAL A 369 4.75 30.57 -14.61
N CYS A 370 5.05 31.49 -13.69
CA CYS A 370 4.08 32.34 -12.99
C CYS A 370 4.25 33.79 -13.42
N GLU A 371 3.14 34.53 -13.59
CA GLU A 371 3.19 35.96 -13.93
C GLU A 371 3.81 36.79 -12.80
N ARG A 372 3.48 36.47 -11.54
CA ARG A 372 4.17 36.96 -10.33
C ARG A 372 4.24 35.83 -9.32
N LEU A 373 5.38 35.65 -8.66
CA LEU A 373 5.51 34.68 -7.56
C LEU A 373 4.75 35.14 -6.30
N GLU A 374 4.41 36.43 -6.21
CA GLU A 374 3.54 37.01 -5.17
C GLU A 374 2.11 36.46 -5.21
N ASP A 375 1.65 36.00 -6.38
CA ASP A 375 0.31 35.43 -6.58
C ASP A 375 0.22 33.93 -6.20
N GLY A 376 1.35 33.35 -5.73
CA GLY A 376 1.50 31.94 -5.36
C GLY A 376 2.36 31.15 -6.35
N ALA A 377 2.93 30.02 -5.90
CA ALA A 377 3.46 29.01 -6.82
C ALA A 377 2.27 28.42 -7.62
N PRO A 378 2.46 27.99 -8.88
CA PRO A 378 1.37 27.45 -9.65
C PRO A 378 0.87 26.17 -8.95
N THR A 379 -0.45 26.01 -8.87
CA THR A 379 -1.15 24.74 -8.58
C THR A 379 -0.83 23.75 -9.69
N ALA A 380 0.42 23.31 -9.79
CA ALA A 380 0.94 22.66 -10.99
C ALA A 380 1.01 21.14 -10.89
N PHE A 381 1.22 20.59 -9.69
CA PHE A 381 1.22 19.14 -9.50
C PHE A 381 0.19 18.73 -8.47
N LEU A 382 -0.69 17.80 -8.86
CA LEU A 382 -1.37 16.99 -7.86
C LEU A 382 -0.31 16.12 -7.16
N PRO A 383 -0.41 15.88 -5.84
CA PRO A 383 0.50 14.98 -5.11
C PRO A 383 0.63 13.58 -5.74
N THR A 384 -0.32 13.22 -6.61
CA THR A 384 -0.41 11.98 -7.37
C THR A 384 0.43 11.93 -8.63
N GLU A 385 0.96 13.05 -9.14
CA GLU A 385 1.64 13.05 -10.44
C GLU A 385 3.06 12.50 -10.39
N ARG A 386 3.64 12.35 -9.18
CA ARG A 386 4.94 11.72 -8.92
C ARG A 386 6.06 12.30 -9.79
N ASP A 387 6.01 13.61 -10.05
CA ASP A 387 7.02 14.33 -10.80
C ASP A 387 7.71 15.38 -9.92
N TRP A 388 8.76 16.03 -10.43
CA TRP A 388 9.43 17.17 -9.80
C TRP A 388 9.29 18.43 -10.65
N GLY A 389 9.34 19.60 -10.02
CA GLY A 389 9.42 20.83 -10.78
C GLY A 389 9.63 22.10 -9.95
N PHE A 390 9.93 23.17 -10.67
CA PHE A 390 10.19 24.49 -10.12
C PHE A 390 9.24 25.52 -10.72
N ALA A 391 8.88 26.51 -9.92
CA ALA A 391 8.19 27.71 -10.35
C ALA A 391 9.20 28.82 -10.66
N CYS A 392 8.97 29.57 -11.75
CA CYS A 392 9.82 30.70 -12.13
C CYS A 392 9.02 31.80 -12.82
N THR A 393 9.60 33.00 -12.91
CA THR A 393 9.06 34.09 -13.74
C THR A 393 9.48 33.92 -15.21
N ARG A 394 8.80 34.63 -16.12
CA ARG A 394 9.20 34.66 -17.54
C ARG A 394 10.64 35.16 -17.75
N GLU A 395 11.08 36.10 -16.93
CA GLU A 395 12.44 36.64 -16.97
C GLU A 395 13.47 35.58 -16.54
N GLN A 396 13.21 34.89 -15.43
CA GLN A 396 14.07 33.79 -14.96
C GLN A 396 14.12 32.66 -15.99
N LEU A 397 12.98 32.30 -16.60
CA LEU A 397 12.93 31.28 -17.66
C LEU A 397 13.86 31.64 -18.83
N ALA A 398 13.88 32.91 -19.24
CA ALA A 398 14.72 33.39 -20.33
C ALA A 398 16.23 33.33 -20.00
N ALA A 399 16.60 33.27 -18.73
CA ALA A 399 18.00 33.19 -18.31
C ALA A 399 18.59 31.76 -18.40
N PHE A 400 17.76 30.72 -18.56
CA PHE A 400 18.23 29.35 -18.74
C PHE A 400 18.71 29.11 -20.17
N GLN A 401 19.97 29.46 -20.47
CA GLN A 401 20.58 29.35 -21.82
C GLN A 401 21.64 28.24 -21.95
N GLU A 402 22.14 27.69 -20.84
CA GLU A 402 23.14 26.60 -20.84
C GLU A 402 22.52 25.27 -21.28
N GLU A 403 23.35 24.39 -21.85
CA GLU A 403 22.93 23.08 -22.38
C GLU A 403 22.52 22.07 -21.29
N SER A 404 23.10 22.19 -20.10
CA SER A 404 22.81 21.32 -18.97
C SER A 404 22.84 22.05 -17.64
N TRP A 405 22.11 21.50 -16.67
CA TRP A 405 21.82 22.13 -15.39
C TRP A 405 21.88 21.09 -14.28
N GLN A 406 22.50 21.44 -13.16
CA GLN A 406 22.41 20.63 -11.96
C GLN A 406 21.12 20.97 -11.24
N VAL A 407 20.31 19.94 -10.96
CA VAL A 407 19.06 20.04 -10.23
C VAL A 407 19.16 19.22 -8.97
N ILE A 408 18.84 19.84 -7.84
CA ILE A 408 18.75 19.18 -6.54
C ILE A 408 17.40 19.53 -5.93
N ILE A 409 16.64 18.52 -5.55
CA ILE A 409 15.46 18.59 -4.71
C ILE A 409 15.58 17.51 -3.65
N ARG A 410 15.78 17.94 -2.42
CA ARG A 410 15.74 17.11 -1.22
C ARG A 410 14.45 17.41 -0.49
N ALA A 411 13.50 16.50 -0.62
CA ALA A 411 12.21 16.60 0.03
C ALA A 411 11.83 15.28 0.68
N THR A 412 10.95 15.35 1.66
CA THR A 412 10.37 14.18 2.34
C THR A 412 8.85 14.28 2.31
N ALA A 413 8.19 13.13 2.22
CA ALA A 413 6.75 13.00 2.37
C ALA A 413 6.45 11.91 3.39
N GLY A 414 5.47 12.14 4.25
CA GLY A 414 5.08 11.18 5.27
C GLY A 414 3.81 11.57 6.03
N PHE A 415 3.55 10.83 7.10
CA PHE A 415 2.45 11.12 8.00
C PHE A 415 2.72 12.39 8.80
N GLY A 416 1.75 13.28 8.90
CA GLY A 416 1.88 14.52 9.68
C GLY A 416 0.69 15.46 9.52
N ARG A 417 0.82 16.65 10.10
CA ARG A 417 -0.13 17.76 9.92
C ARG A 417 0.09 18.50 8.61
N VAL A 418 -1.02 18.84 7.98
CA VAL A 418 -1.13 19.57 6.73
C VAL A 418 -2.05 20.76 6.96
N SER A 419 -1.51 21.97 6.87
CA SER A 419 -2.24 23.22 7.02
C SER A 419 -2.89 23.64 5.70
N VAL A 420 -4.16 24.02 5.77
CA VAL A 420 -4.98 24.51 4.65
C VAL A 420 -5.40 25.96 4.92
N GLY A 421 -5.08 26.89 4.00
CA GLY A 421 -5.44 28.31 4.10
C GLY A 421 -4.41 29.24 3.46
N ALA A 422 -4.45 30.54 3.76
CA ALA A 422 -3.37 31.48 3.40
C ALA A 422 -2.12 31.21 4.26
N PRO A 423 -0.88 31.36 3.72
CA PRO A 423 0.31 31.15 4.51
C PRO A 423 0.25 32.09 5.72
N ALA A 424 0.53 31.56 6.92
CA ALA A 424 0.71 32.41 8.09
C ALA A 424 1.75 33.46 7.68
N LYS A 425 1.38 34.75 7.68
CA LYS A 425 2.33 35.85 7.51
C LYS A 425 3.49 35.54 8.45
N ALA A 426 4.70 35.44 7.89
CA ALA A 426 5.90 35.30 8.69
C ALA A 426 5.80 36.32 9.83
N ARG A 427 5.85 35.84 11.08
CA ARG A 427 5.90 36.74 12.23
C ARG A 427 7.15 37.59 12.02
N GLU A 428 6.93 38.89 11.84
CA GLU A 428 7.98 39.91 11.78
C GLU A 428 8.89 39.87 13.01
#